data_AF-A0A1H3G689-F1
#
_entry.id   AF-A0A1H3G689-F1
#
_cell.length_a   1.000
_cell.length_b   1.000
_cell.length_c   1.000
_cell.angle_alpha   90.00
_cell.angle_beta   90.00
_cell.angle_gamma   90.00
#
_symmetry.space_group_name_H-M   'P 1'
#
loop_
_entity.id
_entity.type
_entity.pdbx_description
1 polymer ?
#
loop_
_entity_poly.entity_id
_entity_poly.type
_entity_poly.pdbx_seq_one_letter_code
_entity_poly.pdbx_strand_id
1 'polypeptide(L)'
;MKVKLDDVLEAIELASDEFEYYYNRGTVETVMYADSLITGIDNQELEADLEENLEKYIRLPTKYEINQYRIVEEFISSLPEGKTQEKLERRSRGEGLLEDLKIWCMI
;
A
#
# COMPACT_ATOMS: atom_id res chain seq x y z
N MET A 1 -0.94 17.03 -13.41
CA MET A 1 -0.09 16.65 -12.25
C MET A 1 0.76 15.46 -12.68
N LYS A 2 2.09 15.54 -12.57
CA LYS A 2 3.00 14.47 -13.00
C LYS A 2 3.64 13.87 -11.76
N VAL A 3 3.21 12.67 -11.39
CA VAL A 3 3.78 11.91 -10.27
C VAL A 3 5.20 11.47 -10.64
N LYS A 4 6.13 11.58 -9.70
CA LYS A 4 7.47 10.99 -9.83
C LYS A 4 7.37 9.53 -9.43
N LEU A 5 7.25 8.65 -10.42
CA LEU A 5 7.03 7.22 -10.16
C LEU A 5 8.23 6.59 -9.45
N ASP A 6 9.44 7.07 -9.72
CA ASP A 6 10.67 6.60 -9.09
C ASP A 6 10.64 6.84 -7.56
N ASP A 7 10.26 8.04 -7.11
CA ASP A 7 10.12 8.38 -5.68
C ASP A 7 9.07 7.48 -4.98
N VAL A 8 7.99 7.11 -5.69
CA VAL A 8 6.95 6.23 -5.17
C VAL A 8 7.44 4.78 -5.09
N LEU A 9 8.17 4.32 -6.11
CA LEU A 9 8.78 2.99 -6.12
C LEU A 9 9.79 2.84 -4.98
N GLU A 10 10.67 3.82 -4.81
CA GLU A 10 11.64 3.84 -3.72
C GLU A 10 10.95 3.79 -2.36
N ALA A 11 9.89 4.59 -2.14
CA ALA A 11 9.13 4.56 -0.90
C ALA A 11 8.47 3.19 -0.63
N ILE A 12 7.95 2.53 -1.67
CA ILE A 12 7.37 1.18 -1.57
C ILE A 12 8.44 0.14 -1.21
N GLU A 13 9.65 0.25 -1.77
CA GLU A 13 10.77 -0.64 -1.48
C GLU A 13 11.34 -0.43 -0.07
N LEU A 14 11.32 0.80 0.43
CA LEU A 14 11.81 1.16 1.76
C LEU A 14 10.78 0.92 2.87
N ALA A 15 9.51 0.68 2.54
CA ALA A 15 8.46 0.41 3.52
C ALA A 15 8.79 -0.81 4.37
N SER A 16 8.76 -0.66 5.69
CA SER A 16 9.16 -1.70 6.65
C SER A 16 8.15 -1.84 7.81
N ASP A 17 8.53 -2.51 8.92
CA ASP A 17 7.69 -2.44 10.14
C ASP A 17 7.81 -1.07 10.81
N GLU A 18 8.97 -0.44 10.63
CA GLU A 18 9.36 0.79 11.27
C GLU A 18 9.04 2.02 10.43
N PHE A 19 8.86 1.86 9.12
CA PHE A 19 8.67 2.97 8.18
C PHE A 19 7.42 2.77 7.32
N GLU A 20 6.47 3.68 7.48
CA GLU A 20 5.36 3.89 6.57
C GLU A 20 5.62 5.10 5.67
N TYR A 21 4.98 5.15 4.51
CA TYR A 21 5.15 6.24 3.57
C TYR A 21 3.80 6.77 3.08
N TYR A 22 3.74 8.09 2.89
CA TYR A 22 2.58 8.80 2.39
C TYR A 22 2.97 9.64 1.18
N TYR A 23 2.13 9.67 0.16
CA TYR A 23 2.28 10.55 -0.98
C TYR A 23 1.48 11.83 -0.77
N ASN A 24 2.16 12.97 -0.67
CA ASN A 24 1.54 14.28 -0.54
C ASN A 24 1.18 14.82 -1.93
N ARG A 25 -0.11 15.00 -2.19
CA ARG A 25 -0.61 15.50 -3.49
C ARG A 25 -0.35 16.99 -3.71
N GLY A 26 -0.15 17.75 -2.64
CA GLY A 26 0.16 19.18 -2.68
C GLY A 26 1.60 19.46 -3.08
N THR A 27 2.55 18.76 -2.46
CA THR A 27 3.99 18.90 -2.75
C THR A 27 4.47 17.99 -3.88
N VAL A 28 3.72 16.92 -4.20
CA VAL A 28 4.09 15.90 -5.20
C VAL A 28 5.33 15.11 -4.75
N GLU A 29 5.42 14.84 -3.45
CA GLU A 29 6.55 14.14 -2.81
C GLU A 29 6.07 13.03 -1.87
N THR A 30 6.94 12.05 -1.63
CA THR A 30 6.75 11.01 -0.61
C THR A 30 7.28 11.48 0.73
N VAL A 31 6.55 11.19 1.79
CA VAL A 31 6.87 11.54 3.17
C VAL A 31 6.95 10.27 3.98
N MET A 32 8.03 10.13 4.74
CA MET A 32 8.27 9.00 5.64
C MET A 32 7.62 9.27 7.00
N TYR A 33 6.93 8.27 7.53
CA TYR A 33 6.42 8.22 8.87
C TYR A 33 7.11 7.07 9.62
N ALA A 34 7.89 7.39 10.65
CA ALA A 34 8.67 6.39 11.38
C ALA A 34 7.98 5.97 12.69
N ASP A 35 7.94 4.69 13.04
CA ASP A 35 7.47 4.31 14.37
C ASP A 35 8.41 4.89 15.44
N SER A 36 7.91 5.83 16.24
CA SER A 36 8.70 6.56 17.24
C SER A 36 9.15 5.66 18.39
N LEU A 37 8.42 4.59 18.69
CA LEU A 37 8.80 3.62 19.72
C LEU A 37 9.95 2.72 19.26
N ILE A 38 10.01 2.41 17.96
CA ILE A 38 11.06 1.55 17.40
C ILE A 38 12.30 2.37 17.00
N THR A 39 12.11 3.51 16.35
CA THR A 39 13.20 4.29 15.74
C THR A 39 13.69 5.44 16.61
N GLY A 40 12.87 5.91 17.56
CA GLY A 40 13.13 7.13 18.32
C GLY A 40 13.01 8.43 17.52
N ILE A 41 12.55 8.36 16.26
CA ILE A 41 12.30 9.53 15.41
C ILE A 41 10.96 10.14 15.79
N ASP A 42 10.93 11.47 15.94
CA ASP A 42 9.73 12.23 16.24
C ASP A 42 9.02 12.65 14.96
N ASN A 43 7.71 12.38 14.86
CA ASN A 43 6.86 12.78 13.74
C ASN A 43 5.80 13.82 14.13
N GLN A 44 5.89 14.49 15.28
CA GLN A 44 4.82 15.39 15.76
C GLN A 44 4.29 16.39 14.73
N GLU A 45 5.17 16.99 13.92
CA GLU A 45 4.75 17.94 12.87
C GLU A 45 3.97 17.23 11.75
N LEU A 46 4.41 16.05 11.34
CA LEU A 46 3.74 15.24 10.33
C LEU A 46 2.43 14.65 10.85
N GLU A 47 2.38 14.23 12.12
CA GLU A 47 1.16 13.74 12.79
C GLU A 47 0.09 14.83 12.79
N ALA A 48 0.43 16.06 13.20
CA ALA A 48 -0.49 17.19 13.18
C ALA A 48 -0.99 17.50 11.76
N ASP A 49 -0.10 17.47 10.75
CA ASP A 49 -0.51 17.73 9.37
C ASP A 49 -1.36 16.60 8.78
N LEU A 50 -1.08 15.34 9.11
CA LEU A 50 -1.91 14.19 8.71
C LEU A 50 -3.30 14.26 9.35
N GLU A 51 -3.41 14.69 10.60
CA GLU A 51 -4.68 14.88 11.30
C GLU A 51 -5.52 16.01 10.67
N GLU A 52 -4.90 17.15 10.37
CA GLU A 52 -5.61 18.30 9.81
C GLU A 52 -5.90 18.18 8.30
N ASN A 53 -5.02 17.51 7.56
CA ASN A 53 -5.00 17.55 6.10
C ASN A 53 -4.97 16.16 5.44
N LEU A 54 -5.57 15.15 6.06
CA LEU A 54 -5.58 13.76 5.59
C LEU A 54 -5.94 13.60 4.10
N GLU A 55 -6.87 14.40 3.58
CA GLU A 55 -7.31 14.36 2.17
C GLU A 55 -6.21 14.68 1.13
N LYS A 56 -5.12 15.33 1.57
CA LYS A 56 -3.96 15.65 0.73
C LYS A 56 -3.02 14.47 0.60
N TYR A 57 -3.15 13.47 1.46
CA TYR A 57 -2.24 12.35 1.56
C TYR A 57 -2.86 11.08 1.00
N ILE A 58 -2.04 10.30 0.29
CA ILE A 58 -2.34 8.93 -0.09
C ILE A 58 -1.36 8.04 0.66
N ARG A 59 -1.84 7.18 1.56
CA ARG A 59 -0.95 6.21 2.20
C ARG A 59 -0.46 5.21 1.16
N LEU A 60 0.85 5.00 1.10
CA LEU A 60 1.44 3.99 0.25
C LEU A 60 1.30 2.60 0.91
N PRO A 61 1.25 1.51 0.11
CA PRO A 61 1.12 0.17 0.65
C PRO A 61 2.25 -0.19 1.63
N THR A 62 1.89 -0.86 2.71
CA THR A 62 2.86 -1.45 3.65
C THR A 62 3.49 -2.71 3.07
N LYS A 63 4.62 -3.16 3.63
CA LYS A 63 5.24 -4.44 3.25
C LYS A 63 4.27 -5.64 3.37
N TYR A 64 3.35 -5.60 4.34
CA TYR A 64 2.38 -6.66 4.54
C TYR A 64 1.34 -6.69 3.42
N GLU A 65 0.85 -5.53 3.00
CA GLU A 65 -0.10 -5.43 1.91
C GLU A 65 0.54 -5.86 0.59
N ILE A 66 1.79 -5.47 0.33
CA ILE A 66 2.57 -5.91 -0.84
C ILE A 66 2.74 -7.43 -0.85
N ASN A 67 3.12 -8.03 0.29
CA ASN A 67 3.24 -9.47 0.41
C ASN A 67 1.90 -10.19 0.22
N GLN A 68 0.80 -9.62 0.71
CA GLN A 68 -0.54 -10.17 0.49
C GLN A 68 -0.93 -10.16 -0.99
N TYR A 69 -0.65 -9.07 -1.72
CA TYR A 69 -0.87 -9.03 -3.17
C TYR A 69 -0.12 -10.15 -3.88
N ARG A 70 1.16 -10.36 -3.55
CA ARG A 70 1.97 -11.45 -4.12
C ARG A 70 1.35 -12.82 -3.86
N ILE A 71 0.90 -13.10 -2.63
CA ILE A 71 0.27 -14.39 -2.29
C ILE A 71 -1.01 -14.60 -3.12
N VAL A 72 -1.80 -13.55 -3.30
CA VAL A 72 -3.03 -13.61 -4.12
C VAL A 72 -2.69 -13.86 -5.58
N GLU A 73 -1.67 -13.22 -6.13
CA GLU A 73 -1.21 -13.46 -7.50
C GLU A 73 -0.70 -14.89 -7.69
N GLU A 74 0.10 -15.40 -6.75
CA GLU A 74 0.59 -16.79 -6.77
C GLU A 74 -0.59 -17.79 -6.68
N PHE A 75 -1.58 -17.53 -5.82
CA PHE A 75 -2.78 -18.35 -5.71
C PHE A 75 -3.58 -18.36 -7.02
N ILE A 76 -3.86 -17.19 -7.61
CA ILE A 76 -4.61 -17.10 -8.87
C ILE A 76 -3.85 -17.82 -9.99
N SER A 77 -2.53 -17.67 -10.04
CA SER A 77 -1.67 -18.35 -11.03
C SER A 77 -1.67 -19.87 -10.87
N SER A 78 -1.93 -20.39 -9.66
CA SER A 78 -2.03 -21.83 -9.38
C SER A 78 -3.35 -22.47 -9.81
N LEU A 79 -4.37 -21.67 -10.12
CA LEU A 79 -5.68 -22.18 -10.54
C LEU A 79 -5.60 -22.77 -11.96
N PRO A 80 -6.44 -23.78 -12.28
CA PRO A 80 -6.56 -24.27 -13.65
C PRO A 80 -6.98 -23.16 -14.62
N GLU A 81 -6.39 -23.18 -15.81
CA GLU A 81 -6.75 -22.24 -16.88
C GLU A 81 -8.25 -22.26 -17.17
N GLY A 82 -8.83 -21.07 -17.22
CA GLY A 82 -10.23 -20.89 -17.58
C GLY A 82 -10.87 -19.64 -16.98
N LYS A 83 -12.19 -19.56 -17.15
CA LYS A 83 -13.00 -18.36 -16.84
C LYS A 83 -12.87 -17.88 -15.39
N THR A 84 -12.62 -18.79 -14.45
CA THR A 84 -12.46 -18.44 -13.03
C THR A 84 -11.13 -17.75 -12.77
N GLN A 85 -10.03 -18.29 -13.31
CA GLN A 85 -8.70 -17.68 -13.20
C GLN A 85 -8.70 -16.30 -13.87
N GLU A 86 -9.16 -16.20 -15.12
CA GLU A 86 -9.24 -14.92 -15.85
C GLU A 86 -10.06 -13.86 -15.10
N LYS A 87 -11.15 -14.26 -14.46
CA LYS A 87 -12.01 -13.35 -13.70
C LYS A 87 -11.29 -12.82 -12.45
N LEU A 88 -10.53 -13.67 -11.76
CA LEU A 88 -9.76 -13.28 -10.59
C LEU A 88 -8.56 -12.41 -10.97
N GLU A 89 -7.83 -12.73 -12.04
CA GLU A 89 -6.71 -11.92 -12.54
C GLU A 89 -7.13 -10.52 -12.98
N ARG A 90 -8.32 -10.37 -13.58
CA ARG A 90 -8.83 -9.05 -13.97
C ARG A 90 -9.19 -8.21 -12.77
N ARG A 91 -9.74 -8.86 -11.75
CA ARG A 91 -10.20 -8.18 -10.55
C ARG A 91 -9.00 -7.87 -9.63
N SER A 92 -7.92 -8.67 -9.63
CA SER A 92 -6.75 -8.45 -8.75
C SER A 92 -5.97 -7.20 -9.13
N ARG A 93 -6.09 -6.80 -10.41
CA ARG A 93 -5.58 -5.54 -10.95
C ARG A 93 -6.47 -4.34 -10.66
N GLY A 94 -7.60 -4.52 -9.97
CA GLY A 94 -8.49 -3.46 -9.51
C GLY A 94 -8.52 -3.35 -7.98
N GLU A 95 -8.91 -2.18 -7.48
CA GLU A 95 -9.11 -1.94 -6.04
C GLU A 95 -10.20 -2.88 -5.49
N GLY A 96 -9.95 -3.51 -4.34
CA GLY A 96 -10.96 -4.26 -3.58
C GLY A 96 -10.78 -5.78 -3.51
N LEU A 97 -9.92 -6.41 -4.32
CA LEU A 97 -9.80 -7.87 -4.28
C LEU A 97 -9.18 -8.38 -2.96
N LEU A 98 -8.24 -7.64 -2.37
CA LEU A 98 -7.69 -7.99 -1.05
C LEU A 98 -8.73 -7.90 0.08
N GLU A 99 -9.56 -6.86 0.10
CA GLU A 99 -10.62 -6.69 1.10
C GLU A 99 -11.66 -7.80 0.99
N ASP A 100 -12.06 -8.13 -0.24
CA ASP A 100 -13.01 -9.21 -0.50
C ASP A 100 -12.43 -10.59 -0.20
N LEU A 101 -11.15 -10.84 -0.48
CA LEU A 101 -10.50 -12.13 -0.15
C LEU A 101 -10.29 -12.30 1.34
N LYS A 102 -10.03 -11.22 2.09
CA LYS A 102 -10.03 -11.27 3.56
C LYS A 102 -11.39 -11.76 4.08
N ILE A 103 -12.49 -11.30 3.48
CA ILE A 103 -13.84 -11.79 3.80
C ILE A 103 -14.02 -13.26 3.37
N TRP A 104 -13.51 -13.65 2.20
CA TRP A 104 -13.66 -15.01 1.67
C TRP A 104 -12.85 -16.08 2.40
N CYS A 105 -11.69 -15.72 2.97
CA CYS A 105 -10.88 -16.63 3.81
C CYS A 105 -11.36 -16.72 5.27
N MET A 106 -12.27 -15.84 5.70
CA MET A 106 -12.83 -15.82 7.06
C MET A 106 -14.21 -16.53 7.17
N ILE A 107 -14.69 -17.14 6.10
CA ILE A 107 -15.92 -17.96 6.04
C ILE A 107 -15.54 -19.39 5.65
#